data_AF-A0A2A3Z1X3-F1
#
_entry.id   AF-A0A2A3Z1X3-F1
#
_cell.length_a   1.000
_cell.length_b   1.000
_cell.length_c   1.000
_cell.angle_alpha   90.00
_cell.angle_beta   90.00
_cell.angle_gamma   90.00
#
_symmetry.space_group_name_H-M   'P 1'
#
loop_
_entity.id
_entity.type
_entity.pdbx_description
1 polymer ?
#
loop_
_entity_poly.entity_id
_entity_poly.type
_entity_poly.pdbx_seq_one_letter_code
_entity_poly.pdbx_strand_id
1 'polypeptide(L)'
;RNRRVVAVTTFLTDITEWGWDVAPARKVIFRDDIPKLPQVLPRYLPIDADRRLQEALTDHPTNELAALALRVQRACGLRIGELLDLELDCVHEIDGNGAWLKIPLGKMATERMVPLDVETLDLIDRITQIRSHGRPLPHPRYRRSAQFLFTYLGRRLTQQGVRAELDHAADIAGLEHVTSHQLRHTYATALVNAGVSLQALMALLGHVSAEMSLRYGRLFDSTVREEYERALDLAKQQTAPQATPNTAPSNTGPGGRTQLPLTDITGGQDWKDTPLLKSRMAGGFCLRAPAQGACPYANICEHCPSYRADASSLPILAAQRVDAEALARDAEDRGWIDEADRHHKLISRLDALMANTQATAG
;
A
#
# COMPACT_ATOMS: atom_id res chain seq x y z
N ARG A 1 11.98 27.09 11.10
CA ARG A 1 11.91 27.25 12.58
C ARG A 1 12.72 26.17 13.30
N ASN A 2 12.41 24.88 13.13
CA ASN A 2 13.11 23.76 13.81
C ASN A 2 14.64 23.72 13.53
N ARG A 3 15.08 23.83 12.26
CA ARG A 3 16.52 23.93 11.92
C ARG A 3 17.30 25.05 12.64
N ARG A 4 16.65 26.19 12.91
CA ARG A 4 17.30 27.31 13.62
C ARG A 4 17.49 26.99 15.10
N VAL A 5 16.46 26.42 15.74
CA VAL A 5 16.53 25.98 17.15
C VAL A 5 17.60 24.91 17.32
N VAL A 6 17.65 23.91 16.41
CA VAL A 6 18.70 22.88 16.42
C VAL A 6 20.08 23.50 16.24
N ALA A 7 20.27 24.39 15.26
CA ALA A 7 21.57 25.03 15.03
C ALA A 7 22.06 25.84 16.24
N VAL A 8 21.17 26.60 16.89
CA VAL A 8 21.51 27.33 18.13
C VAL A 8 21.80 26.36 19.27
N THR A 9 21.05 25.27 19.39
CA THR A 9 21.28 24.24 20.44
C THR A 9 22.65 23.61 20.27
N THR A 10 23.02 23.22 19.05
CA THR A 10 24.34 22.67 18.74
C THR A 10 25.42 23.69 19.05
N PHE A 11 25.29 24.93 18.57
CA PHE A 11 26.26 25.99 18.86
C PHE A 11 26.46 26.21 20.37
N LEU A 12 25.39 26.31 21.15
CA LEU A 12 25.48 26.48 22.61
C LEU A 12 26.11 25.26 23.30
N THR A 13 25.89 24.06 22.77
CA THR A 13 26.50 22.84 23.29
C THR A 13 28.00 22.84 23.00
N ASP A 14 28.40 23.14 21.76
CA ASP A 14 29.79 23.15 21.30
C ASP A 14 30.62 24.18 22.09
N ILE A 15 30.13 25.42 22.26
CA ILE A 15 30.87 26.45 23.03
C ILE A 15 30.99 26.10 24.51
N THR A 16 30.02 25.35 25.06
CA THR A 16 30.09 24.86 26.45
C THR A 16 31.12 23.75 26.56
N GLU A 17 31.13 22.81 25.63
CA GLU A 17 32.11 21.72 25.56
C GLU A 17 33.54 22.25 25.35
N TRP A 18 33.70 23.26 24.49
CA TRP A 18 34.99 23.92 24.25
C TRP A 18 35.41 24.88 25.37
N GLY A 19 34.57 25.09 26.39
CA GLY A 19 34.90 25.89 27.56
C GLY A 19 35.05 27.38 27.28
N TRP A 20 34.28 27.94 26.33
CA TRP A 20 34.35 29.37 26.03
C TRP A 20 33.72 30.20 27.16
N ASP A 21 34.33 31.33 27.52
CA ASP A 21 33.88 32.18 28.63
C ASP A 21 32.44 32.71 28.46
N VAL A 22 31.97 32.82 27.21
CA VAL A 22 30.62 33.28 26.87
C VAL A 22 29.58 32.14 26.89
N ALA A 23 30.00 30.90 27.17
CA ALA A 23 29.11 29.77 27.19
C ALA A 23 28.08 29.89 28.33
N PRO A 24 26.81 29.54 28.10
CA PRO A 24 25.81 29.56 29.16
C PRO A 24 26.17 28.58 30.28
N ALA A 25 26.16 29.05 31.53
CA ALA A 25 26.39 28.22 32.71
C ALA A 25 25.32 27.13 32.95
N ARG A 26 24.21 27.17 32.21
CA ARG A 26 23.11 26.21 32.27
C ARG A 26 22.51 25.98 30.89
N LYS A 27 21.91 24.82 30.70
CA LYS A 27 21.15 24.49 29.49
C LYS A 27 20.02 25.50 29.26
N VAL A 28 20.01 26.14 28.09
CA VAL A 28 19.05 27.20 27.74
C VAL A 28 17.91 26.70 26.85
N ILE A 29 18.15 25.66 26.04
CA ILE A 29 17.16 25.09 25.11
C ILE A 29 16.85 23.66 25.54
N PHE A 30 15.58 23.38 25.79
CA PHE A 30 15.04 22.09 26.14
C PHE A 30 14.38 21.40 24.94
N ARG A 31 14.11 20.10 25.08
CA ARG A 31 13.49 19.32 24.01
C ARG A 31 12.11 19.85 23.63
N ASP A 32 11.38 20.39 24.61
CA ASP A 32 10.03 20.94 24.43
C ASP A 32 10.02 22.30 23.70
N ASP A 33 11.16 23.00 23.66
CA ASP A 33 11.33 24.23 22.89
C ASP A 33 11.45 23.96 21.38
N ILE A 34 11.68 22.70 21.00
CA ILE A 34 11.73 22.27 19.61
C ILE A 34 10.30 22.09 19.10
N PRO A 35 9.81 22.93 18.16
CA PRO A 35 8.44 22.82 17.68
C PRO A 35 8.24 21.44 17.03
N LYS A 36 7.27 20.68 17.54
CA LYS A 36 6.80 19.45 16.90
C LYS A 36 6.29 19.81 15.51
N LEU A 37 6.98 19.35 14.48
CA LEU A 37 6.54 19.54 13.11
C LEU A 37 5.37 18.58 12.85
N PRO A 38 4.34 19.01 12.09
CA PRO A 38 3.33 18.09 11.61
C PRO A 38 4.03 16.96 10.85
N GLN A 39 3.77 15.71 11.23
CA GLN A 39 4.17 14.56 10.44
C GLN A 39 3.21 14.45 9.25
N VAL A 40 3.48 15.22 8.20
CA VAL A 40 2.74 15.08 6.94
C VAL A 40 3.06 13.71 6.33
N LEU A 41 2.01 13.06 5.81
CA LEU A 41 2.18 11.81 5.08
C LEU A 41 3.14 12.02 3.89
N PRO A 42 3.88 10.97 3.49
CA PRO A 42 4.68 11.02 2.27
C PRO A 42 3.83 11.51 1.09
N ARG A 43 4.32 12.50 0.34
CA ARG A 43 3.65 13.01 -0.86
C ARG A 43 3.89 12.07 -2.05
N TYR A 44 3.44 10.82 -1.96
CA TYR A 44 3.49 9.93 -3.11
C TYR A 44 2.53 10.43 -4.21
N LEU A 45 2.77 10.00 -5.45
CA LEU A 45 1.84 10.26 -6.55
C LEU A 45 0.73 9.21 -6.53
N PRO A 46 -0.56 9.61 -6.58
CA PRO A 46 -1.66 8.69 -6.83
C PRO A 46 -1.43 7.88 -8.12
N ILE A 47 -1.99 6.68 -8.20
CA ILE A 47 -1.71 5.74 -9.30
C ILE A 47 -1.96 6.34 -10.69
N ASP A 48 -3.05 7.09 -10.86
CA ASP A 48 -3.37 7.78 -12.13
C ASP A 48 -2.43 8.94 -12.45
N ALA A 49 -1.87 9.60 -11.43
CA ALA A 49 -0.89 10.66 -11.61
C ALA A 49 0.48 10.07 -11.97
N ASP A 50 0.90 8.99 -11.29
CA ASP A 50 2.12 8.26 -11.60
C ASP A 50 2.07 7.72 -13.04
N ARG A 51 0.95 7.10 -13.43
CA ARG A 51 0.74 6.58 -14.79
C ARG A 51 0.90 7.65 -15.85
N ARG A 52 0.15 8.77 -15.75
CA ARG A 52 0.27 9.89 -16.70
C ARG A 52 1.68 10.46 -16.78
N LEU A 53 2.39 10.52 -15.64
CA LEU A 53 3.78 10.97 -15.62
C LEU A 53 4.71 9.99 -16.33
N GLN A 54 4.55 8.67 -16.14
CA GLN A 54 5.33 7.66 -16.85
C GLN A 54 5.06 7.66 -18.36
N GLU A 55 3.80 7.86 -18.77
CA GLU A 55 3.39 8.05 -20.17
C GLU A 55 4.09 9.28 -20.77
N ALA A 56 4.04 10.43 -20.10
CA ALA A 56 4.70 11.65 -20.55
C ALA A 56 6.23 11.49 -20.70
N LEU A 57 6.88 10.81 -19.75
CA LEU A 57 8.32 10.49 -19.82
C LEU A 57 8.67 9.53 -20.97
N THR A 58 7.71 8.76 -21.46
CA THR A 58 7.92 7.80 -22.54
C THR A 58 7.66 8.43 -23.91
N ASP A 59 6.55 9.15 -24.05
CA ASP A 59 6.05 9.60 -25.34
C ASP A 59 6.51 11.01 -25.72
N HIS A 60 6.85 11.84 -24.72
CA HIS A 60 7.17 13.26 -24.91
C HIS A 60 8.45 13.71 -24.18
N PRO A 61 9.59 12.98 -24.27
CA PRO A 61 10.80 13.41 -23.59
C PRO A 61 11.47 14.60 -24.30
N THR A 62 11.91 15.61 -23.54
CA THR A 62 12.82 16.64 -24.09
C THR A 62 14.28 16.20 -24.05
N ASN A 63 14.60 15.32 -23.10
CA ASN A 63 15.89 14.68 -22.94
C ASN A 63 15.68 13.20 -22.60
N GLU A 64 15.85 12.34 -23.60
CA GLU A 64 15.61 10.89 -23.48
C GLU A 64 16.43 10.25 -22.33
N LEU A 65 17.70 10.62 -22.18
CA LEU A 65 18.55 10.07 -21.11
C LEU A 65 18.05 10.48 -19.71
N ALA A 66 17.58 11.71 -19.56
CA ALA A 66 16.99 12.19 -18.31
C ALA A 66 15.64 11.52 -18.02
N ALA A 67 14.82 11.29 -19.05
CA ALA A 67 13.55 10.62 -18.92
C ALA A 67 13.72 9.16 -18.48
N LEU A 68 14.62 8.42 -19.13
CA LEU A 68 14.99 7.06 -18.72
C LEU A 68 15.55 7.02 -17.29
N ALA A 69 16.36 8.00 -16.91
CA ALA A 69 16.87 8.10 -15.54
C ALA A 69 15.73 8.27 -14.51
N LEU A 70 14.71 9.07 -14.81
CA LEU A 70 13.54 9.24 -13.93
C LEU A 70 12.71 7.95 -13.82
N ARG A 71 12.55 7.20 -14.93
CA ARG A 71 11.88 5.90 -14.94
C ARG A 71 12.62 4.88 -14.08
N VAL A 72 13.95 4.78 -14.21
CA VAL A 72 14.79 3.95 -13.30
C VAL A 72 14.68 4.43 -11.85
N GLN A 73 14.65 5.74 -11.62
CA GLN A 73 14.48 6.29 -10.27
C GLN A 73 13.16 5.84 -9.62
N ARG A 74 12.07 5.84 -10.40
CA ARG A 74 10.74 5.39 -9.97
C ARG A 74 10.66 3.87 -9.82
N ALA A 75 11.31 3.10 -10.68
CA ALA A 75 11.32 1.64 -10.61
C ALA A 75 12.13 1.09 -9.44
N CYS A 76 13.26 1.72 -9.10
CA CYS A 76 14.17 1.25 -8.04
C CYS A 76 14.11 2.08 -6.74
N GLY A 77 13.24 3.10 -6.68
CA GLY A 77 13.11 3.97 -5.51
C GLY A 77 14.37 4.75 -5.15
N LEU A 78 15.17 5.16 -6.13
CA LEU A 78 16.48 5.80 -5.89
C LEU A 78 16.32 7.24 -5.37
N ARG A 79 17.26 7.71 -4.56
CA ARG A 79 17.46 9.15 -4.38
C ARG A 79 18.12 9.71 -5.63
N ILE A 80 17.80 10.93 -6.03
CA ILE A 80 18.40 11.57 -7.21
C ILE A 80 19.94 11.59 -7.20
N GLY A 81 20.58 11.74 -6.03
CA GLY A 81 22.04 11.65 -5.93
C GLY A 81 22.56 10.23 -6.15
N GLU A 82 21.84 9.21 -5.66
CA GLU A 82 22.19 7.80 -5.88
C GLU A 82 22.04 7.43 -7.37
N LEU A 83 20.95 7.87 -8.00
CA LEU A 83 20.70 7.71 -9.43
C LEU A 83 21.86 8.27 -10.27
N LEU A 84 22.25 9.52 -10.03
CA LEU A 84 23.30 10.18 -10.79
C LEU A 84 24.70 9.61 -10.53
N ASP A 85 24.91 8.98 -9.37
CA ASP A 85 26.16 8.34 -8.98
C ASP A 85 26.24 6.86 -9.44
N LEU A 86 25.21 6.31 -10.13
CA LEU A 86 25.27 4.95 -10.67
C LEU A 86 26.43 4.80 -11.68
N GLU A 87 27.28 3.81 -11.41
CA GLU A 87 28.40 3.42 -12.26
C GLU A 87 27.98 2.41 -13.34
N LEU A 88 28.79 2.23 -14.37
CA LEU A 88 28.43 1.37 -15.51
C LEU A 88 28.34 -0.13 -15.13
N ASP A 89 29.06 -0.53 -14.09
CA ASP A 89 29.06 -1.88 -13.50
C ASP A 89 27.97 -2.06 -12.43
N CYS A 90 26.94 -1.20 -12.39
CA CYS A 90 25.93 -1.23 -11.35
C CYS A 90 24.97 -2.41 -11.42
N VAL A 91 24.91 -3.16 -12.53
CA VAL A 91 24.05 -4.35 -12.65
C VAL A 91 24.87 -5.60 -12.38
N HIS A 92 24.41 -6.41 -11.42
CA HIS A 92 25.01 -7.66 -11.01
C HIS A 92 24.02 -8.79 -11.25
N GLU A 93 24.38 -9.75 -12.10
CA GLU A 93 23.63 -10.99 -12.25
C GLU A 93 24.09 -11.99 -11.18
N ILE A 94 23.12 -12.58 -10.48
CA ILE A 94 23.38 -13.58 -9.44
C ILE A 94 22.71 -14.88 -9.90
N ASP A 95 23.51 -15.93 -10.05
CA ASP A 95 23.03 -17.26 -10.46
C ASP A 95 21.85 -17.70 -9.59
N GLY A 96 20.74 -18.05 -10.24
CA GLY A 96 19.50 -18.48 -9.60
C GLY A 96 18.70 -17.39 -8.87
N ASN A 97 19.19 -16.14 -8.82
CA ASN A 97 18.56 -15.02 -8.09
C ASN A 97 18.30 -13.78 -8.98
N GLY A 98 18.56 -13.86 -10.28
CA GLY A 98 18.25 -12.80 -11.25
C GLY A 98 19.23 -11.61 -11.21
N ALA A 99 18.82 -10.51 -11.84
CA ALA A 99 19.63 -9.29 -11.93
C ALA A 99 19.34 -8.33 -10.77
N TRP A 100 20.39 -7.67 -10.28
CA TRP A 100 20.33 -6.77 -9.14
C TRP A 100 21.07 -5.47 -9.44
N LEU A 101 20.47 -4.35 -9.06
CA LEU A 101 21.09 -3.03 -9.11
C LEU A 101 21.85 -2.75 -7.81
N LYS A 102 23.17 -2.62 -7.92
CA LYS A 102 24.05 -2.12 -6.86
C LYS A 102 23.92 -0.61 -6.75
N ILE A 103 23.37 -0.16 -5.63
CA ILE A 103 23.25 1.26 -5.32
C ILE A 103 24.46 1.69 -4.50
N PRO A 104 25.28 2.64 -4.99
CA PRO A 104 26.49 3.06 -4.30
C PRO A 104 26.15 3.75 -2.98
N LEU A 105 27.13 3.75 -2.06
CA LEU A 105 27.06 4.46 -0.79
C LEU A 105 26.47 5.87 -0.99
N GLY A 106 25.27 6.10 -0.47
CA GLY A 106 24.60 7.40 -0.51
C GLY A 106 25.02 8.30 0.65
N LYS A 107 24.26 9.39 0.89
CA LYS A 107 24.44 10.29 2.05
C LYS A 107 24.45 9.55 3.41
N MET A 108 23.82 8.39 3.48
CA MET A 108 23.74 7.57 4.70
C MET A 108 24.83 6.50 4.81
N ALA A 109 25.79 6.46 3.86
CA ALA A 109 26.89 5.50 3.85
C ALA A 109 26.43 4.03 3.94
N THR A 110 25.29 3.69 3.34
CA THR A 110 24.78 2.32 3.21
C THR A 110 24.78 1.91 1.74
N GLU A 111 25.50 0.84 1.40
CA GLU A 111 25.31 0.15 0.12
C GLU A 111 24.08 -0.75 0.22
N ARG A 112 23.36 -0.91 -0.90
CA ARG A 112 22.23 -1.82 -0.98
C ARG A 112 22.06 -2.34 -2.40
N MET A 113 21.40 -3.48 -2.51
CA MET A 113 21.00 -4.08 -3.78
C MET A 113 19.48 -3.95 -3.93
N VAL A 114 19.01 -3.68 -5.14
CA VAL A 114 17.59 -3.70 -5.50
C VAL A 114 17.39 -4.70 -6.64
N PRO A 115 16.49 -5.68 -6.51
CA PRO A 115 16.24 -6.64 -7.59
C PRO A 115 15.62 -5.90 -8.79
N LEU A 116 15.98 -6.34 -10.00
CA LEU A 116 15.52 -5.77 -11.25
C LEU A 116 14.54 -6.71 -11.93
N ASP A 117 13.43 -6.16 -12.40
CA ASP A 117 12.53 -6.82 -13.33
C ASP A 117 12.97 -6.58 -14.78
N VAL A 118 12.33 -7.31 -15.71
CA VAL A 118 12.64 -7.26 -17.14
C VAL A 118 12.47 -5.85 -17.70
N GLU A 119 11.40 -5.14 -17.31
CA GLU A 119 11.16 -3.78 -17.78
C GLU A 119 12.25 -2.80 -17.33
N THR A 120 12.76 -2.92 -16.10
CA THR A 120 13.86 -2.05 -15.64
C THR A 120 15.18 -2.40 -16.31
N LEU A 121 15.41 -3.68 -16.65
CA LEU A 121 16.57 -4.07 -17.45
C LEU A 121 16.52 -3.46 -18.84
N ASP A 122 15.37 -3.48 -19.51
CA ASP A 122 15.17 -2.86 -20.82
C ASP A 122 15.49 -1.35 -20.80
N LEU A 123 15.14 -0.66 -19.70
CA LEU A 123 15.53 0.74 -19.49
C LEU A 123 17.05 0.92 -19.40
N ILE A 124 17.72 0.07 -18.63
CA ILE A 124 19.18 0.12 -18.44
C ILE A 124 19.91 -0.19 -19.75
N ASP A 125 19.40 -1.15 -20.52
CA ASP A 125 19.93 -1.49 -21.84
C ASP A 125 19.77 -0.32 -22.82
N ARG A 126 18.59 0.31 -22.84
CA ARG A 126 18.36 1.53 -23.64
C ARG A 126 19.30 2.65 -23.23
N ILE A 127 19.49 2.88 -21.93
CA ILE A 127 20.44 3.88 -21.41
C ILE A 127 21.86 3.56 -21.90
N THR A 128 22.26 2.29 -21.86
CA THR A 128 23.59 1.84 -22.29
C THR A 128 23.81 2.03 -23.79
N GLN A 129 22.75 1.92 -24.61
CA GLN A 129 22.80 2.18 -26.05
C GLN A 129 22.93 3.67 -26.39
N ILE A 130 22.23 4.56 -25.67
CA ILE A 130 22.20 6.00 -26.01
C ILE A 130 23.27 6.82 -25.28
N ARG A 131 23.84 6.31 -24.18
CA ARG A 131 24.87 7.04 -23.43
C ARG A 131 26.10 7.25 -24.32
N SER A 132 26.80 8.34 -24.10
CA SER A 132 28.07 8.56 -24.80
C SER A 132 29.17 7.70 -24.20
N HIS A 133 29.78 6.84 -25.02
CA HIS A 133 31.05 6.18 -24.67
C HIS A 133 32.12 7.25 -24.42
N GLY A 134 32.91 7.07 -23.36
CA GLY A 134 33.88 8.09 -22.97
C GLY A 134 34.83 7.60 -21.89
N ARG A 135 35.88 8.40 -21.68
CA ARG A 135 36.88 8.17 -20.63
C ARG A 135 36.23 8.24 -19.24
N PRO A 136 36.76 7.49 -18.25
CA PRO A 136 36.35 7.62 -16.86
C PRO A 136 36.41 9.07 -16.37
N LEU A 137 35.45 9.45 -15.53
CA LEU A 137 35.34 10.77 -14.92
C LEU A 137 35.65 10.68 -13.42
N PRO A 138 36.17 11.75 -12.78
CA PRO A 138 36.43 11.73 -11.35
C PRO A 138 35.13 11.67 -10.56
N HIS A 139 35.01 10.68 -9.68
CA HIS A 139 33.85 10.50 -8.83
C HIS A 139 33.71 11.70 -7.86
N PRO A 140 32.52 12.31 -7.73
CA PRO A 140 32.34 13.56 -6.96
C PRO A 140 32.72 13.41 -5.48
N ARG A 141 32.44 12.23 -4.91
CA ARG A 141 32.76 11.90 -3.50
C ARG A 141 34.16 11.33 -3.29
N TYR A 142 34.51 10.25 -3.98
CA TYR A 142 35.73 9.49 -3.74
C TYR A 142 36.95 9.99 -4.51
N ARG A 143 36.77 10.90 -5.48
CA ARG A 143 37.83 11.44 -6.35
C ARG A 143 38.60 10.40 -7.19
N ARG A 144 38.21 9.11 -7.15
CA ARG A 144 38.70 8.07 -8.08
C ARG A 144 38.07 8.19 -9.46
N SER A 145 38.74 7.67 -10.48
CA SER A 145 38.17 7.53 -11.82
C SER A 145 37.04 6.48 -11.83
N ALA A 146 35.91 6.81 -12.45
CA ALA A 146 34.74 5.93 -12.57
C ALA A 146 34.03 6.13 -13.92
N GLN A 147 33.40 5.08 -14.44
CA GLN A 147 32.50 5.17 -15.59
C GLN A 147 31.07 5.24 -15.08
N PHE A 148 30.31 6.25 -15.51
CA PHE A 148 28.93 6.47 -15.03
C PHE A 148 27.92 6.02 -16.08
N LEU A 149 26.81 5.45 -15.60
CA LEU A 149 25.71 5.00 -16.43
C LEU A 149 25.09 6.17 -17.22
N PHE A 150 24.82 7.29 -16.53
CA PHE A 150 24.20 8.48 -17.13
C PHE A 150 25.25 9.48 -17.63
N THR A 151 25.72 9.29 -18.85
CA THR A 151 26.72 10.16 -19.50
C THR A 151 26.31 10.57 -20.91
N TYR A 152 26.51 11.84 -21.24
CA TYR A 152 26.26 12.41 -22.57
C TYR A 152 27.35 13.42 -22.93
N LEU A 153 27.92 13.30 -24.13
CA LEU A 153 29.02 14.12 -24.66
C LEU A 153 30.18 14.29 -23.65
N GLY A 154 30.58 13.19 -23.01
CA GLY A 154 31.69 13.15 -22.05
C GLY A 154 31.41 13.85 -20.72
N ARG A 155 30.15 14.23 -20.43
CA ARG A 155 29.72 14.82 -19.17
C ARG A 155 28.70 13.93 -18.48
N ARG A 156 28.64 14.01 -17.16
CA ARG A 156 27.59 13.37 -16.36
C ARG A 156 26.28 14.10 -16.53
N LEU A 157 25.18 13.36 -16.51
CA LEU A 157 23.85 13.93 -16.37
C LEU A 157 23.79 14.76 -15.08
N THR A 158 23.20 15.96 -15.15
CA THR A 158 23.16 16.88 -14.02
C THR A 158 21.83 16.77 -13.27
N GLN A 159 21.84 17.09 -11.98
CA GLN A 159 20.61 17.15 -11.18
C GLN A 159 19.60 18.15 -11.75
N GLN A 160 20.09 19.26 -12.33
CA GLN A 160 19.23 20.27 -12.94
C GLN A 160 18.56 19.74 -14.21
N GLY A 161 19.30 19.01 -15.07
CA GLY A 161 18.75 18.41 -16.27
C GLY A 161 17.65 17.38 -15.97
N VAL A 162 17.87 16.52 -14.96
CA VAL A 162 16.85 15.57 -14.50
C VAL A 162 15.61 16.27 -13.95
N ARG A 163 15.78 17.37 -13.22
CA ARG A 163 14.64 18.14 -12.69
C ARG A 163 13.87 18.84 -13.79
N ALA A 164 14.57 19.44 -14.76
CA ALA A 164 13.92 20.10 -15.89
C ALA A 164 13.07 19.11 -16.71
N GLU A 165 13.58 17.89 -16.93
CA GLU A 165 12.82 16.84 -17.58
C GLU A 165 11.60 16.40 -16.76
N LEU A 166 11.75 16.30 -15.43
CA LEU A 166 10.63 15.97 -14.54
C LEU A 166 9.55 17.06 -14.54
N ASP A 167 9.95 18.33 -14.51
CA ASP A 167 9.04 19.47 -14.56
C ASP A 167 8.30 19.47 -15.92
N HIS A 168 9.01 19.25 -17.02
CA HIS A 168 8.40 19.13 -18.36
C HIS A 168 7.38 17.99 -18.44
N ALA A 169 7.75 16.79 -17.98
CA ALA A 169 6.84 15.65 -17.99
C ALA A 169 5.62 15.86 -17.06
N ALA A 170 5.79 16.56 -15.94
CA ALA A 170 4.69 16.93 -15.05
C ALA A 170 3.72 17.91 -15.75
N ASP A 171 4.23 18.89 -16.49
CA ASP A 171 3.42 19.83 -17.26
C ASP A 171 2.60 19.10 -18.33
N ILE A 172 3.23 18.20 -19.11
CA ILE A 172 2.54 17.37 -20.13
C ILE A 172 1.48 16.48 -19.48
N ALA A 173 1.80 15.88 -18.33
CA ALA A 173 0.88 15.03 -17.60
C ALA A 173 -0.28 15.81 -16.97
N GLY A 174 -0.26 17.15 -16.93
CA GLY A 174 -1.26 17.96 -16.22
C GLY A 174 -1.17 17.78 -14.70
N LEU A 175 0.04 17.73 -14.16
CA LEU A 175 0.31 17.59 -12.73
C LEU A 175 0.87 18.91 -12.17
N GLU A 176 0.45 19.27 -10.96
CA GLU A 176 1.15 20.30 -10.19
C GLU A 176 2.57 19.83 -9.84
N HIS A 177 3.42 20.76 -9.41
CA HIS A 177 4.83 20.56 -9.07
C HIS A 177 5.17 19.18 -8.49
N VAL A 178 5.89 18.37 -9.30
CA VAL A 178 6.39 17.04 -8.91
C VAL A 178 7.87 17.12 -8.57
N THR A 179 8.26 16.51 -7.45
CA THR A 179 9.68 16.42 -7.05
C THR A 179 10.22 15.01 -7.20
N SER A 180 11.52 14.89 -7.49
CA SER A 180 12.21 13.58 -7.56
C SER A 180 12.00 12.67 -6.34
N HIS A 181 11.81 13.25 -5.14
CA HIS A 181 11.56 12.46 -3.93
C HIS A 181 10.17 11.84 -3.92
N GLN A 182 9.20 12.44 -4.62
CA GLN A 182 7.85 11.86 -4.75
C GLN A 182 7.90 10.55 -5.52
N LEU A 183 8.70 10.43 -6.59
CA LEU A 183 8.90 9.16 -7.31
C LEU A 183 9.35 8.03 -6.37
N ARG A 184 10.31 8.33 -5.48
CA ARG A 184 10.76 7.39 -4.45
C ARG A 184 9.67 7.09 -3.42
N HIS A 185 8.87 8.08 -3.04
CA HIS A 185 7.73 7.86 -2.15
C HIS A 185 6.67 6.99 -2.81
N THR A 186 6.41 7.16 -4.10
CA THR A 186 5.50 6.33 -4.89
C THR A 186 5.97 4.89 -4.95
N TYR A 187 7.27 4.66 -5.24
CA TYR A 187 7.86 3.31 -5.16
C TYR A 187 7.66 2.65 -3.79
N ALA A 188 8.04 3.36 -2.73
CA ALA A 188 7.92 2.82 -1.38
C ALA A 188 6.47 2.51 -1.01
N THR A 189 5.54 3.39 -1.39
CA THR A 189 4.10 3.23 -1.11
C THR A 189 3.51 2.08 -1.93
N ALA A 190 3.92 1.91 -3.19
CA ALA A 190 3.48 0.81 -4.03
C ALA A 190 3.93 -0.55 -3.45
N LEU A 191 5.19 -0.68 -3.04
CA LEU A 191 5.69 -1.90 -2.42
C LEU A 191 5.05 -2.21 -1.08
N VAL A 192 4.85 -1.16 -0.28
CA VAL A 192 4.04 -1.25 0.94
C VAL A 192 2.68 -1.82 0.56
N ASN A 193 1.87 -1.14 -0.24
CA ASN A 193 0.53 -1.59 -0.60
C ASN A 193 0.48 -3.01 -1.21
N ALA A 194 1.56 -3.48 -1.85
CA ALA A 194 1.70 -4.85 -2.36
C ALA A 194 2.08 -5.90 -1.30
N GLY A 195 2.17 -5.53 -0.02
CA GLY A 195 2.44 -6.43 1.10
C GLY A 195 3.91 -6.66 1.42
N VAL A 196 4.84 -5.85 0.89
CA VAL A 196 6.27 -6.00 1.21
C VAL A 196 6.52 -5.72 2.70
N SER A 197 7.23 -6.64 3.36
CA SER A 197 7.55 -6.52 4.77
C SER A 197 8.36 -5.25 5.07
N LEU A 198 8.19 -4.68 6.27
CA LEU A 198 8.90 -3.47 6.68
C LEU A 198 10.42 -3.64 6.58
N GLN A 199 10.93 -4.83 6.93
CA GLN A 199 12.35 -5.16 6.85
C GLN A 199 12.85 -5.16 5.40
N ALA A 200 12.11 -5.78 4.48
CA ALA A 200 12.46 -5.78 3.06
C ALA A 200 12.42 -4.37 2.48
N LEU A 201 11.39 -3.59 2.81
CA LEU A 201 11.29 -2.18 2.40
C LEU A 201 12.47 -1.34 2.92
N MET A 202 12.88 -1.55 4.18
CA MET A 202 14.05 -0.87 4.74
C MET A 202 15.32 -1.21 3.98
N ALA A 203 15.53 -2.48 3.63
CA ALA A 203 16.68 -2.92 2.84
C ALA A 203 16.67 -2.29 1.43
N LEU A 204 15.55 -2.33 0.71
CA LEU A 204 15.39 -1.78 -0.64
C LEU A 204 15.58 -0.26 -0.69
N LEU A 205 15.12 0.45 0.34
CA LEU A 205 15.25 1.90 0.43
C LEU A 205 16.58 2.35 1.06
N GLY A 206 17.33 1.48 1.73
CA GLY A 206 18.51 1.87 2.51
C GLY A 206 18.12 2.80 3.66
N HIS A 207 17.15 2.36 4.46
CA HIS A 207 16.71 3.05 5.66
C HIS A 207 17.41 2.47 6.88
N VAL A 208 18.10 3.33 7.63
CA VAL A 208 18.85 2.94 8.84
C VAL A 208 17.97 2.82 10.10
N SER A 209 16.70 3.24 10.02
CA SER A 209 15.75 3.13 11.13
C SER A 209 14.36 2.79 10.63
N ALA A 210 13.62 2.02 11.45
CA ALA A 210 12.24 1.65 11.17
C ALA A 210 11.33 2.89 11.05
N GLU A 211 11.58 3.96 11.81
CA GLU A 211 10.83 5.22 11.75
C GLU A 211 10.78 5.81 10.33
N MET A 212 11.89 5.72 9.58
CA MET A 212 11.93 6.19 8.19
C MET A 212 11.03 5.40 7.25
N SER A 213 10.75 4.14 7.55
CA SER A 213 9.88 3.26 6.74
C SER A 213 8.44 3.24 7.25
N LEU A 214 8.22 3.35 8.56
CA LEU A 214 6.89 3.38 9.19
C LEU A 214 6.02 4.55 8.68
N ARG A 215 6.63 5.62 8.16
CA ARG A 215 5.90 6.70 7.47
C ARG A 215 5.07 6.22 6.28
N TYR A 216 5.46 5.11 5.65
CA TYR A 216 4.70 4.48 4.56
C TYR A 216 3.70 3.45 5.08
N GLY A 217 3.98 2.83 6.23
CA GLY A 217 3.12 1.83 6.84
C GLY A 217 1.74 2.35 7.29
N ARG A 218 1.56 3.67 7.43
CA ARG A 218 0.26 4.27 7.75
C ARG A 218 -0.75 4.24 6.58
N LEU A 219 -0.32 3.83 5.39
CA LEU A 219 -1.17 3.78 4.19
C LEU A 219 -1.85 2.42 4.00
N PHE A 220 -1.56 1.44 4.87
CA PHE A 220 -2.16 0.10 4.90
C PHE A 220 -3.51 0.04 5.64
N ASP A 221 -4.47 0.90 5.34
CA ASP A 221 -5.73 0.89 6.11
C ASP A 221 -6.52 -0.43 5.91
N SER A 222 -6.37 -1.10 4.76
CA SER A 222 -6.92 -2.44 4.51
C SER A 222 -6.16 -3.56 5.22
N THR A 223 -4.82 -3.61 5.08
CA THR A 223 -4.00 -4.66 5.72
C THR A 223 -3.95 -4.52 7.23
N VAL A 224 -3.95 -3.31 7.79
CA VAL A 224 -4.02 -3.12 9.26
C VAL A 224 -5.33 -3.67 9.80
N ARG A 225 -6.45 -3.46 9.09
CA ARG A 225 -7.74 -4.04 9.46
C ARG A 225 -7.68 -5.58 9.43
N GLU A 226 -7.15 -6.16 8.37
CA GLU A 226 -7.04 -7.62 8.19
C GLU A 226 -6.06 -8.28 9.17
N GLU A 227 -4.87 -7.69 9.37
CA GLU A 227 -3.88 -8.13 10.35
C GLU A 227 -4.42 -8.01 11.77
N TYR A 228 -5.11 -6.90 12.08
CA TYR A 228 -5.77 -6.71 13.37
C TYR A 228 -6.83 -7.77 13.59
N GLU A 229 -7.71 -8.02 12.62
CA GLU A 229 -8.72 -9.08 12.70
C GLU A 229 -8.07 -10.45 12.94
N ARG A 230 -7.02 -10.78 12.18
CA ARG A 230 -6.28 -12.04 12.33
C ARG A 230 -5.60 -12.19 13.69
N ALA A 231 -4.90 -11.15 14.15
CA ALA A 231 -4.21 -11.15 15.44
C ALA A 231 -5.20 -11.25 16.60
N LEU A 232 -6.35 -10.57 16.49
CA LEU A 232 -7.40 -10.62 17.49
C LEU A 232 -8.07 -12.00 17.56
N ASP A 233 -8.25 -12.66 16.41
CA ASP A 233 -8.76 -14.02 16.34
C ASP A 233 -7.79 -15.03 16.99
N LEU A 234 -6.49 -14.91 16.72
CA LEU A 234 -5.45 -15.74 17.35
C LEU A 234 -5.37 -15.50 18.87
N ALA A 235 -5.40 -14.25 19.31
CA ALA A 235 -5.39 -13.90 20.74
C ALA A 235 -6.64 -14.45 21.47
N LYS A 236 -7.81 -14.39 20.82
CA LYS A 236 -9.05 -14.98 21.35
C LYS A 236 -8.97 -16.50 21.45
N GLN A 237 -8.34 -17.17 20.49
CA GLN A 237 -8.13 -18.62 20.54
C GLN A 237 -7.21 -19.04 21.69
N GLN A 238 -6.16 -18.26 21.97
CA GLN A 238 -5.23 -18.52 23.07
C GLN A 238 -5.81 -18.20 24.46
N THR A 239 -6.78 -17.29 24.53
CA THR A 239 -7.42 -16.86 25.78
C THR A 239 -8.77 -17.55 26.01
N ALA A 240 -9.21 -18.41 25.10
CA ALA A 240 -10.45 -19.16 25.26
C ALA A 240 -10.31 -20.16 26.42
N PRO A 241 -11.20 -20.15 27.43
CA PRO A 241 -11.16 -21.14 28.50
C PRO A 241 -11.30 -22.55 27.91
N GLN A 242 -10.43 -23.47 28.34
CA GLN A 242 -10.51 -24.88 27.94
C GLN A 242 -11.89 -25.44 28.34
N ALA A 243 -12.72 -25.76 27.34
CA ALA A 243 -14.00 -26.42 27.56
C ALA A 243 -13.76 -27.89 27.95
N THR A 244 -14.21 -28.27 29.15
CA THR A 244 -14.32 -29.67 29.58
C THR A 244 -15.51 -30.38 28.91
N PRO A 245 -15.48 -31.73 28.81
CA PRO A 245 -16.17 -32.49 27.77
C PRO A 245 -17.60 -32.93 28.15
N ASN A 246 -18.34 -33.39 27.11
CA ASN A 246 -19.71 -33.93 27.05
C ASN A 246 -20.81 -32.90 26.68
N THR A 247 -21.46 -33.06 25.52
CA THR A 247 -22.66 -33.90 25.33
C THR A 247 -23.19 -33.78 23.88
N ALA A 248 -23.28 -34.92 23.17
CA ALA A 248 -24.19 -35.24 22.04
C ALA A 248 -24.03 -34.49 20.68
N PRO A 249 -24.56 -35.06 19.56
CA PRO A 249 -23.81 -35.18 18.31
C PRO A 249 -23.86 -33.92 17.43
N SER A 250 -22.71 -33.62 16.83
CA SER A 250 -22.48 -32.49 15.95
C SER A 250 -23.08 -32.71 14.56
N ASN A 251 -24.06 -31.88 14.20
CA ASN A 251 -24.39 -31.63 12.79
C ASN A 251 -23.31 -30.72 12.20
N THR A 252 -22.29 -31.34 11.60
CA THR A 252 -21.15 -30.66 10.99
C THR A 252 -21.48 -30.31 9.54
N GLY A 253 -21.78 -29.04 9.26
CA GLY A 253 -21.79 -28.49 7.90
C GLY A 253 -20.37 -28.10 7.44
N PRO A 254 -20.10 -28.02 6.12
CA PRO A 254 -18.78 -27.71 5.59
C PRO A 254 -18.42 -26.26 5.92
N GLY A 255 -17.38 -26.05 6.74
CA GLY A 255 -16.90 -24.71 7.12
C GLY A 255 -16.41 -24.53 8.55
N GLY A 256 -16.44 -25.58 9.40
CA GLY A 256 -15.72 -25.58 10.68
C GLY A 256 -16.12 -24.47 11.68
N ARG A 257 -17.29 -23.85 11.52
CA ARG A 257 -17.87 -22.94 12.51
C ARG A 257 -18.94 -23.70 13.29
N THR A 258 -18.82 -23.72 14.60
CA THR A 258 -19.97 -24.02 15.46
C THR A 258 -20.99 -22.90 15.24
N GLN A 259 -22.01 -23.15 14.42
CA GLN A 259 -23.17 -22.28 14.38
C GLN A 259 -23.74 -22.25 15.80
N LEU A 260 -23.70 -21.08 16.45
CA LEU A 260 -24.63 -20.81 17.54
C LEU A 260 -26.02 -21.16 16.99
N PRO A 261 -26.81 -21.99 17.70
CA PRO A 261 -28.09 -22.43 17.17
C PRO A 261 -28.86 -21.20 16.72
N LEU A 262 -29.17 -21.14 15.43
CA LEU A 262 -30.16 -20.25 14.86
C LEU A 262 -31.48 -20.66 15.50
N THR A 263 -31.69 -20.23 16.74
CA THR A 263 -32.95 -20.42 17.43
C THR A 263 -33.98 -19.71 16.58
N ASP A 264 -35.13 -20.35 16.38
CA ASP A 264 -36.30 -19.70 15.81
C ASP A 264 -36.64 -18.50 16.70
N ILE A 265 -36.11 -17.32 16.36
CA ILE A 265 -36.23 -16.09 17.16
C ILE A 265 -37.68 -15.57 17.11
N THR A 266 -38.42 -16.02 16.10
CA THR A 266 -39.86 -15.79 15.96
C THR A 266 -40.68 -16.79 16.79
N GLY A 267 -40.16 -17.97 17.09
CA GLY A 267 -40.93 -19.06 17.70
C GLY A 267 -42.20 -19.39 16.91
N GLY A 268 -42.14 -19.29 15.59
CA GLY A 268 -43.29 -19.40 14.68
C GLY A 268 -44.27 -18.21 14.65
N GLN A 269 -44.01 -17.11 15.36
CA GLN A 269 -44.83 -15.90 15.34
C GLN A 269 -44.43 -14.92 14.21
N ASP A 270 -45.31 -13.99 13.84
CA ASP A 270 -44.96 -12.93 12.88
C ASP A 270 -43.77 -12.12 13.44
N TRP A 271 -42.72 -11.97 12.63
CA TRP A 271 -41.51 -11.23 13.00
C TRP A 271 -41.81 -9.79 13.42
N LYS A 272 -42.92 -9.22 12.93
CA LYS A 272 -43.42 -7.91 13.32
C LYS A 272 -43.84 -7.82 14.78
N ASP A 273 -44.10 -8.93 15.44
CA ASP A 273 -44.56 -8.97 16.84
C ASP A 273 -43.43 -9.26 17.84
N THR A 274 -42.23 -9.60 17.36
CA THR A 274 -41.07 -9.90 18.22
C THR A 274 -40.53 -8.66 18.96
N PRO A 275 -39.92 -8.74 20.15
CA PRO A 275 -39.37 -7.56 20.86
C PRO A 275 -37.99 -7.11 20.33
N LEU A 276 -37.74 -7.32 19.04
CA LEU A 276 -36.46 -7.06 18.37
C LEU A 276 -36.48 -5.72 17.63
N LEU A 277 -35.29 -5.19 17.34
CA LEU A 277 -35.12 -4.13 16.36
C LEU A 277 -35.34 -4.71 14.96
N LYS A 278 -36.18 -4.04 14.16
CA LYS A 278 -36.78 -4.59 12.94
C LYS A 278 -36.60 -3.65 11.76
N SER A 279 -36.35 -4.20 10.59
CA SER A 279 -36.37 -3.42 9.34
C SER A 279 -36.87 -4.28 8.19
N ARG A 280 -37.82 -3.76 7.41
CA ARG A 280 -38.31 -4.40 6.19
C ARG A 280 -37.39 -4.05 5.01
N MET A 281 -37.06 -5.05 4.21
CA MET A 281 -36.26 -4.93 2.98
C MET A 281 -37.06 -5.47 1.79
N ALA A 282 -36.61 -5.19 0.56
CA ALA A 282 -37.27 -5.67 -0.65
C ALA A 282 -37.39 -7.20 -0.67
N GLY A 283 -36.28 -7.92 -0.47
CA GLY A 283 -36.26 -9.39 -0.49
C GLY A 283 -36.38 -10.09 0.87
N GLY A 284 -36.82 -9.40 1.93
CA GLY A 284 -36.80 -9.98 3.28
C GLY A 284 -36.92 -8.97 4.42
N PHE A 285 -36.37 -9.32 5.58
CA PHE A 285 -36.39 -8.48 6.77
C PHE A 285 -35.14 -8.71 7.64
N CYS A 286 -34.85 -7.73 8.49
CA CYS A 286 -33.74 -7.78 9.44
C CYS A 286 -34.28 -7.86 10.87
N LEU A 287 -33.71 -8.77 11.67
CA LEU A 287 -33.96 -8.89 13.10
C LEU A 287 -32.67 -8.68 13.88
N ARG A 288 -32.69 -7.75 14.84
CA ARG A 288 -31.55 -7.44 15.73
C ARG A 288 -31.99 -7.39 17.18
N ALA A 289 -31.18 -7.94 18.08
CA ALA A 289 -31.40 -7.77 19.51
C ALA A 289 -31.19 -6.30 19.90
N PRO A 290 -31.94 -5.76 20.88
CA PRO A 290 -31.76 -4.37 21.34
C PRO A 290 -30.32 -4.04 21.73
N ALA A 291 -29.60 -4.98 22.34
CA ALA A 291 -28.19 -4.84 22.70
C ALA A 291 -27.25 -4.64 21.49
N GLN A 292 -27.67 -5.02 20.29
CA GLN A 292 -26.90 -4.83 19.05
C GLN A 292 -27.08 -3.42 18.45
N GLY A 293 -28.03 -2.62 18.95
CA GLY A 293 -28.32 -1.28 18.45
C GLY A 293 -28.82 -1.24 16.99
N ALA A 294 -29.06 -0.02 16.50
CA ALA A 294 -29.41 0.24 15.10
C ALA A 294 -28.25 -0.17 14.17
N CYS A 295 -28.58 -0.66 12.97
CA CYS A 295 -27.56 -1.01 11.98
C CYS A 295 -26.88 0.26 11.45
N PRO A 296 -25.55 0.37 11.48
CA PRO A 296 -24.84 1.53 10.91
C PRO A 296 -24.67 1.45 9.39
N TYR A 297 -24.98 0.31 8.78
CA TYR A 297 -24.82 0.04 7.34
C TYR A 297 -26.16 -0.01 6.63
N ALA A 298 -26.27 0.60 5.45
CA ALA A 298 -27.54 0.69 4.72
C ALA A 298 -27.63 -0.19 3.44
N ASN A 299 -26.58 -0.93 3.05
CA ASN A 299 -26.44 -1.27 1.62
C ASN A 299 -26.27 -2.77 1.26
N ILE A 300 -26.04 -3.71 2.18
CA ILE A 300 -25.81 -5.13 1.81
C ILE A 300 -26.41 -6.06 2.86
N CYS A 301 -27.71 -6.34 2.72
CA CYS A 301 -28.46 -7.06 3.76
C CYS A 301 -28.40 -8.58 3.57
N GLU A 302 -28.33 -9.07 2.33
CA GLU A 302 -28.47 -10.49 1.98
C GLU A 302 -27.31 -11.36 2.52
N HIS A 303 -26.15 -10.73 2.72
CA HIS A 303 -24.98 -11.35 3.36
C HIS A 303 -24.95 -11.21 4.88
N CYS A 304 -25.86 -10.40 5.45
CA CYS A 304 -25.90 -10.13 6.89
C CYS A 304 -26.47 -11.33 7.66
N PRO A 305 -25.83 -11.76 8.77
CA PRO A 305 -26.37 -12.81 9.64
C PRO A 305 -27.73 -12.50 10.26
N SER A 306 -28.13 -11.23 10.34
CA SER A 306 -29.43 -10.77 10.85
C SER A 306 -30.54 -10.81 9.79
N TYR A 307 -30.20 -11.05 8.52
CA TYR A 307 -31.16 -11.08 7.43
C TYR A 307 -31.96 -12.38 7.43
N ARG A 308 -33.26 -12.25 7.19
CA ARG A 308 -34.22 -13.34 7.09
C ARG A 308 -35.08 -13.12 5.86
N ALA A 309 -35.50 -14.22 5.25
CA ALA A 309 -36.46 -14.24 4.17
C ALA A 309 -37.63 -15.14 4.58
N ASP A 310 -38.79 -14.84 4.02
CA ASP A 310 -40.03 -15.61 4.17
C ASP A 310 -40.55 -16.00 2.78
N ALA A 311 -41.61 -16.82 2.73
CA ALA A 311 -42.19 -17.26 1.47
C ALA A 311 -42.56 -16.09 0.53
N SER A 312 -42.98 -14.94 1.08
CA SER A 312 -43.30 -13.74 0.28
C SER A 312 -42.10 -13.12 -0.43
N SER A 313 -40.90 -13.46 0.05
CA SER A 313 -39.63 -12.92 -0.44
C SER A 313 -39.05 -13.71 -1.61
N LEU A 314 -39.49 -14.96 -1.81
CA LEU A 314 -38.95 -15.86 -2.84
C LEU A 314 -38.95 -15.29 -4.26
N PRO A 315 -40.02 -14.64 -4.76
CA PRO A 315 -40.02 -14.08 -6.12
C PRO A 315 -38.95 -13.00 -6.31
N ILE A 316 -38.71 -12.20 -5.27
CA ILE A 316 -37.76 -11.08 -5.31
C ILE A 316 -36.33 -11.62 -5.27
N LEU A 317 -36.05 -12.59 -4.39
CA LEU A 317 -34.74 -13.26 -4.34
C LEU A 317 -34.43 -14.00 -5.65
N ALA A 318 -35.42 -14.64 -6.26
CA ALA A 318 -35.26 -15.31 -7.54
C ALA A 318 -34.91 -14.32 -8.67
N ALA A 319 -35.58 -13.17 -8.73
CA ALA A 319 -35.27 -12.12 -9.69
C ALA A 319 -33.83 -11.58 -9.49
N GLN A 320 -33.44 -11.29 -8.24
CA GLN A 320 -32.09 -10.86 -7.90
C GLN A 320 -31.01 -11.88 -8.30
N ARG A 321 -31.32 -13.17 -8.14
CA ARG A 321 -30.41 -14.27 -8.54
C ARG A 321 -30.18 -14.27 -10.05
N VAL A 322 -31.23 -14.09 -10.85
CA VAL A 322 -31.14 -14.02 -12.31
C VAL A 322 -30.30 -12.82 -12.75
N ASP A 323 -30.51 -11.65 -12.14
CA ASP A 323 -29.70 -10.45 -12.42
C ASP A 323 -28.22 -10.70 -12.05
N ALA A 324 -27.95 -11.34 -10.91
CA ALA A 324 -26.60 -11.67 -10.47
C ALA A 324 -25.89 -12.64 -11.43
N GLU A 325 -26.59 -13.62 -12.02
CA GLU A 325 -26.04 -14.51 -13.06
C GLU A 325 -25.73 -13.76 -14.36
N ALA A 326 -26.59 -12.80 -14.76
CA ALA A 326 -26.32 -11.97 -15.92
C ALA A 326 -25.07 -11.10 -15.72
N LEU A 327 -24.92 -10.51 -14.54
CA LEU A 327 -23.75 -9.68 -14.19
C LEU A 327 -22.47 -10.50 -14.03
N ALA A 328 -22.55 -11.71 -13.46
CA ALA A 328 -21.40 -12.62 -13.39
C ALA A 328 -20.85 -12.93 -14.78
N ARG A 329 -21.73 -13.27 -15.74
CA ARG A 329 -21.34 -13.53 -17.14
C ARG A 329 -20.74 -12.31 -17.82
N ASP A 330 -21.33 -11.12 -17.68
CA ASP A 330 -20.76 -9.89 -18.25
C ASP A 330 -19.37 -9.58 -17.67
N ALA A 331 -19.14 -9.81 -16.38
CA ALA A 331 -17.84 -9.65 -15.75
C ALA A 331 -16.82 -10.68 -16.27
N GLU A 332 -17.22 -11.94 -16.45
CA GLU A 332 -16.38 -12.99 -17.04
C GLU A 332 -15.99 -12.67 -18.49
N ASP A 333 -16.94 -12.28 -19.33
CA ASP A 333 -16.71 -11.92 -20.74
C ASP A 333 -15.73 -10.75 -20.89
N ARG A 334 -15.66 -9.86 -19.89
CA ARG A 334 -14.74 -8.71 -19.84
C ARG A 334 -13.41 -9.01 -19.14
N GLY A 335 -13.24 -10.21 -18.58
CA GLY A 335 -12.04 -10.60 -17.83
C GLY A 335 -11.92 -9.95 -16.44
N TRP A 336 -13.01 -9.46 -15.85
CA TRP A 336 -13.03 -8.87 -14.52
C TRP A 336 -13.21 -9.95 -13.43
N ILE A 337 -12.12 -10.68 -13.17
CA ILE A 337 -12.11 -11.88 -12.31
C ILE A 337 -12.69 -11.59 -10.91
N ASP A 338 -12.23 -10.54 -10.23
CA ASP A 338 -12.69 -10.22 -8.88
C ASP A 338 -14.18 -9.83 -8.82
N GLU A 339 -14.69 -9.20 -9.88
CA GLU A 339 -16.09 -8.79 -9.97
C GLU A 339 -16.99 -10.01 -10.24
N ALA A 340 -16.56 -10.91 -11.12
CA ALA A 340 -17.24 -12.20 -11.35
C ALA A 340 -17.33 -13.02 -10.06
N ASP A 341 -16.23 -13.13 -9.31
CA ASP A 341 -16.18 -13.81 -8.01
C ASP A 341 -17.14 -13.19 -6.99
N ARG A 342 -17.28 -11.85 -6.99
CA ARG A 342 -18.24 -11.15 -6.13
C ARG A 342 -19.68 -11.54 -6.48
N HIS A 343 -20.02 -11.62 -7.77
CA HIS A 343 -21.36 -12.03 -8.21
C HIS A 343 -21.65 -13.51 -7.89
N HIS A 344 -20.68 -14.40 -8.06
CA HIS A 344 -20.83 -15.83 -7.70
C HIS A 344 -21.08 -16.06 -6.20
N LYS A 345 -20.43 -15.27 -5.34
CA LYS A 345 -20.69 -15.29 -3.89
C LYS A 345 -22.12 -14.86 -3.56
N LEU A 346 -22.63 -13.83 -4.23
CA LEU A 346 -24.02 -13.39 -4.08
C LEU A 346 -25.01 -14.46 -4.56
N ILE A 347 -24.78 -15.09 -5.72
CA ILE A 347 -25.62 -16.18 -6.24
C ILE A 347 -25.70 -17.32 -5.21
N SER A 348 -24.55 -17.79 -4.73
CA SER A 348 -24.48 -18.86 -3.72
C SER A 348 -25.25 -18.51 -2.45
N ARG A 349 -25.22 -17.23 -2.05
CA ARG A 349 -25.94 -16.74 -0.87
C ARG A 349 -27.45 -16.70 -1.10
N LEU A 350 -27.90 -16.21 -2.26
CA LEU A 350 -29.31 -16.17 -2.64
C LEU A 350 -29.90 -17.57 -2.72
N ASP A 351 -29.17 -18.53 -3.29
CA ASP A 351 -29.56 -19.94 -3.34
C ASP A 351 -29.78 -20.53 -1.94
N ALA A 352 -28.85 -20.29 -1.03
CA ALA A 352 -28.98 -20.74 0.36
C ALA A 352 -30.18 -20.09 1.06
N LEU A 353 -30.46 -18.81 0.83
CA LEU A 353 -31.62 -18.12 1.40
C LEU A 353 -32.94 -18.68 0.84
N MET A 354 -33.02 -18.89 -0.47
CA MET A 354 -34.20 -19.46 -1.12
C MET A 354 -34.48 -20.88 -0.64
N ALA A 355 -33.45 -21.74 -0.58
CA ALA A 355 -33.56 -23.11 -0.12
C ALA A 355 -34.02 -23.19 1.36
N ASN A 356 -33.42 -22.39 2.24
CA ASN A 356 -33.83 -22.34 3.65
C ASN A 356 -35.27 -21.85 3.80
N THR A 357 -35.65 -20.84 3.02
CA THR A 357 -37.01 -20.27 3.07
C THR A 357 -38.07 -21.29 2.61
N GLN A 358 -37.77 -22.04 1.55
CA GLN A 358 -38.63 -23.12 1.06
C GLN A 358 -38.75 -24.24 2.09
N ALA A 359 -37.65 -24.60 2.76
CA ALA A 359 -37.65 -25.63 3.81
C ALA A 359 -38.44 -25.24 5.07
N THR A 360 -38.58 -23.94 5.36
CA THR A 360 -39.40 -23.43 6.47
C THR A 360 -40.87 -23.18 6.12
N ALA A 361 -41.23 -23.20 4.83
CA ALA A 361 -42.58 -22.92 4.35
C ALA A 361 -43.43 -24.17 4.08
N GLY A 362 -42.80 -25.35 4.00
CA GLY A 362 -43.46 -26.65 3.95
C GLY A 362 -43.42 -27.34 5.31
#